data_AF-A0A4Q2XAY3-F1
#
_entry.id   AF-A0A4Q2XAY3-F1
#
_cell.length_a   1.000
_cell.length_b   1.000
_cell.length_c   1.000
_cell.angle_alpha   90.00
_cell.angle_beta   90.00
_cell.angle_gamma   90.00
#
_symmetry.space_group_name_H-M   'P 1'
#
loop_
_entity.id
_entity.type
_entity.pdbx_description
1 polymer ?
#
loop_
_entity_poly.entity_id
_entity_poly.type
_entity_poly.pdbx_seq_one_letter_code
_entity_poly.pdbx_strand_id
1 'polypeptide(L)'
;MKKPPSANIVSYLLVAALGVTGGWLVKRGGGTGTPEGRAGAQEGMVPKNGKDFLAAFVAASDPVMTFDERLEALRKSTAVSADPAREFHKKFAALEHLFTGLPDDDPRMLELAVLFGQWMDADAKTALAFLSENYGKNNGLGMRLAQTYLWRIAKRVVAENGVRDFVTALPGKGDLALISSRSIFEEVGKRGSLADLEWLKEDSPWLFTDGSVGKNLAREWPLERRDELLAALDPASAAAAVAQMVGRMDGGGEWIAQQLRDGAFAPEIVQAMAVGELAQYYRTINGVSIEQRLEIMGLLGKLGDMGEDRVKNEMIFNSIRNRFFLRDGEDSLYGLRHGTLTAAEVLDLARPGMPDPGKHAGEFNSQMFRTLAEENLPAAMGLLSGMPAEQQNMEKALAARWWFRDADPDDFYNLIRDLNATGDDAAKAMMQDAWNDKAAHHITRYGAGYLEWARSLPDGVERTQALRSIAASGINARLAAQARNLLARQQ
;
A
#
# COMPACT_ATOMS: atom_id res chain seq x y z
N MET A 1 39.10 4.16 1.67
CA MET A 1 38.27 5.14 2.40
C MET A 1 36.84 4.62 2.43
N LYS A 2 36.36 4.17 3.59
CA LYS A 2 35.00 3.64 3.80
C LYS A 2 34.16 4.73 4.46
N LYS A 3 33.00 5.06 3.90
CA LYS A 3 32.01 5.94 4.54
C LYS A 3 31.45 5.24 5.80
N PRO A 4 31.23 5.94 6.93
CA PRO A 4 30.54 5.37 8.07
C PRO A 4 29.02 5.29 7.79
N PRO A 5 28.31 4.30 8.37
CA PRO A 5 26.86 4.27 8.32
C PRO A 5 26.26 5.40 9.15
N SER A 6 25.13 5.91 8.67
CA SER A 6 24.36 7.02 9.23
C SER A 6 23.92 6.75 10.67
N ALA A 7 24.23 7.71 11.54
CA ALA A 7 23.70 7.82 12.89
C ALA A 7 22.23 8.23 12.83
N ASN A 8 21.32 7.26 12.91
CA ASN A 8 19.94 7.39 13.36
C ASN A 8 19.39 5.97 13.34
N ILE A 9 18.88 5.49 14.49
CA ILE A 9 17.82 4.46 14.65
C ILE A 9 17.84 3.78 16.04
N VAL A 10 18.90 3.89 16.87
CA VAL A 10 18.88 3.25 18.22
C VAL A 10 19.22 4.19 19.40
N SER A 11 19.72 5.40 19.17
CA SER A 11 20.28 6.25 20.24
C SER A 11 19.30 7.16 21.01
N TYR A 12 18.02 7.23 20.66
CA TYR A 12 17.03 8.03 21.42
C TYR A 12 16.11 7.21 22.33
N LEU A 13 16.12 5.87 22.20
CA LEU A 13 15.22 4.98 22.95
C LEU A 13 15.77 4.50 24.30
N LEU A 14 16.95 4.97 24.75
CA LEU A 14 17.56 4.48 26.01
C LEU A 14 18.08 5.56 26.99
N VAL A 15 18.12 6.85 26.61
CA VAL A 15 18.68 7.91 27.49
C VAL A 15 17.60 8.71 28.24
N ALA A 16 16.34 8.69 27.81
CA ALA A 16 15.24 9.33 28.55
C ALA A 16 14.50 8.40 29.52
N ALA A 17 14.91 7.13 29.62
CA ALA A 17 14.46 6.22 30.68
C ALA A 17 15.21 6.46 32.02
N LEU A 18 16.19 7.37 32.09
CA LEU A 18 17.07 7.54 33.26
C LEU A 18 17.37 9.01 33.64
N GLY A 19 16.39 9.92 33.50
CA GLY A 19 16.63 11.37 33.54
C GLY A 19 15.96 12.21 34.63
N VAL A 20 15.34 11.64 35.68
CA VAL A 20 14.95 12.41 36.90
C VAL A 20 15.21 11.56 38.15
N THR A 21 16.48 11.41 38.49
CA THR A 21 16.97 11.40 39.87
C THR A 21 18.37 12.00 39.82
N GLY A 22 18.46 13.29 40.14
CA GLY A 22 19.70 14.03 40.06
C GLY A 22 20.72 13.56 41.10
N GLY A 23 21.92 13.26 40.60
CA GLY A 23 23.16 13.81 41.13
C GLY A 23 23.93 12.96 42.14
N TRP A 24 24.96 12.25 41.67
CA TRP A 24 26.24 12.08 42.38
C TRP A 24 27.37 11.79 41.39
N LEU A 25 28.38 12.66 41.33
CA LEU A 25 29.75 12.51 40.78
C LEU A 25 30.41 13.90 41.02
N VAL A 26 31.58 14.15 41.63
CA VAL A 26 32.78 13.41 42.04
C VAL A 26 33.53 14.25 43.09
N LYS A 27 34.09 13.65 44.16
CA LYS A 27 35.50 13.87 44.54
C LYS A 27 36.05 12.83 45.53
N ARG A 28 37.10 12.14 45.09
CA ARG A 28 38.09 11.44 45.93
C ARG A 28 38.92 12.48 46.70
N GLY A 29 39.13 12.25 47.99
CA GLY A 29 40.07 12.97 48.87
C GLY A 29 39.69 12.75 50.33
N GLY A 30 40.59 12.17 51.13
CA GLY A 30 40.29 11.56 52.42
C GLY A 30 39.90 12.50 53.56
N GLY A 31 39.46 11.91 54.67
CA GLY A 31 39.16 12.61 55.91
C GLY A 31 38.17 11.85 56.78
N THR A 32 38.64 11.40 57.94
CA THR A 32 37.93 10.76 59.04
C THR A 32 36.83 11.65 59.64
N GLY A 33 35.65 11.10 59.95
CA GLY A 33 34.67 11.77 60.83
C GLY A 33 33.28 11.12 60.83
N THR A 34 32.78 10.81 62.03
CA THR A 34 31.48 10.16 62.33
C THR A 34 30.33 11.19 62.45
N PRO A 35 29.13 10.86 63.00
CA PRO A 35 27.84 11.01 62.32
C PRO A 35 27.02 12.21 62.86
N GLU A 36 26.00 12.66 62.12
CA GLU A 36 24.73 13.24 62.65
C GLU A 36 23.97 14.03 61.56
N GLY A 37 22.65 13.90 61.54
CA GLY A 37 21.79 15.03 61.21
C GLY A 37 20.87 14.90 59.99
N ARG A 38 19.57 14.83 60.32
CA ARG A 38 18.39 15.32 59.57
C ARG A 38 17.69 14.35 58.61
N ALA A 39 16.77 13.64 59.23
CA ALA A 39 15.45 13.31 58.71
C ALA A 39 14.74 14.51 58.04
N GLY A 40 13.93 14.20 57.03
CA GLY A 40 12.87 15.08 56.54
C GLY A 40 12.75 15.19 55.02
N ALA A 41 12.37 14.12 54.33
CA ALA A 41 11.68 14.23 53.04
C ALA A 41 10.76 13.01 52.88
N GLN A 42 9.47 13.28 52.79
CA GLN A 42 8.37 12.32 52.72
C GLN A 42 8.49 11.42 51.49
N GLU A 43 8.43 10.11 51.72
CA GLU A 43 7.97 9.14 50.73
C GLU A 43 6.50 9.44 50.41
N GLY A 44 6.25 9.99 49.22
CA GLY A 44 4.92 10.30 48.71
C GLY A 44 4.65 9.57 47.41
N MET A 45 3.98 8.42 47.51
CA MET A 45 3.04 7.83 46.54
C MET A 45 3.44 7.80 45.05
N VAL A 46 3.98 6.65 44.61
CA VAL A 46 3.65 6.12 43.29
C VAL A 46 2.50 5.12 43.49
N PRO A 47 1.29 5.35 42.96
CA PRO A 47 0.22 4.36 43.03
C PRO A 47 0.66 3.08 42.32
N LYS A 48 0.33 1.90 42.88
CA LYS A 48 0.65 0.58 42.29
C LYS A 48 0.26 0.48 40.80
N ASN A 49 -0.77 1.19 40.37
CA ASN A 49 -1.27 1.22 38.99
C ASN A 49 -0.28 1.85 37.97
N GLY A 50 0.65 2.71 38.40
CA GLY A 50 1.61 3.34 37.51
C GLY A 50 2.68 2.39 37.00
N LYS A 51 3.07 1.39 37.79
CA LYS A 51 4.06 0.37 37.39
C LYS A 51 3.49 -0.61 36.38
N ASP A 52 2.24 -1.02 36.56
CA ASP A 52 1.56 -1.96 35.66
C ASP A 52 1.27 -1.29 34.30
N PHE A 53 0.86 -0.02 34.32
CA PHE A 53 0.73 0.79 33.11
C PHE A 53 2.08 0.95 32.40
N LEU A 54 3.17 1.28 33.12
CA LEU A 54 4.49 1.43 32.51
C LEU A 54 5.03 0.11 31.94
N ALA A 55 4.77 -1.02 32.61
CA ALA A 55 5.19 -2.35 32.15
C ALA A 55 4.41 -2.79 30.89
N ALA A 56 3.09 -2.58 30.89
CA ALA A 56 2.28 -2.84 29.71
C ALA A 56 2.55 -1.85 28.58
N PHE A 57 2.92 -0.62 28.90
CA PHE A 57 3.39 0.38 27.95
C PHE A 57 4.72 -0.04 27.31
N VAL A 58 5.68 -0.55 28.09
CA VAL A 58 6.95 -1.10 27.56
C VAL A 58 6.66 -2.31 26.66
N ALA A 59 5.73 -3.19 27.04
CA ALA A 59 5.30 -4.30 26.20
C ALA A 59 4.58 -3.83 24.92
N ALA A 60 3.73 -2.80 25.03
CA ALA A 60 3.03 -2.15 23.93
C ALA A 60 3.93 -1.22 23.10
N SER A 61 5.19 -1.00 23.48
CA SER A 61 6.14 -0.20 22.69
C SER A 61 6.97 -1.07 21.75
N ASP A 62 6.67 -2.38 21.68
CA ASP A 62 7.30 -3.29 20.75
C ASP A 62 7.06 -2.83 19.30
N PRO A 63 8.11 -2.54 18.51
CA PRO A 63 7.98 -2.09 17.13
C PRO A 63 7.27 -3.11 16.23
N VAL A 64 7.17 -4.37 16.64
CA VAL A 64 6.47 -5.44 15.92
C VAL A 64 4.96 -5.45 16.21
N MET A 65 4.51 -4.85 17.32
CA MET A 65 3.08 -4.76 17.64
C MET A 65 2.37 -3.73 16.77
N THR A 66 1.25 -4.14 16.19
CA THR A 66 0.28 -3.26 15.56
C THR A 66 -0.33 -2.32 16.60
N PHE A 67 -0.74 -1.14 16.16
CA PHE A 67 -1.35 -0.14 17.03
C PHE A 67 -2.61 -0.64 17.78
N ASP A 68 -3.39 -1.57 17.19
CA ASP A 68 -4.50 -2.24 17.86
C ASP A 68 -4.06 -3.09 19.05
N GLU A 69 -2.96 -3.85 18.90
CA GLU A 69 -2.40 -4.67 19.98
C GLU A 69 -1.87 -3.80 21.12
N ARG A 70 -1.25 -2.66 20.78
CA ARG A 70 -0.74 -1.68 21.77
C ARG A 70 -1.88 -1.08 22.59
N LEU A 71 -2.96 -0.67 21.92
CA LEU A 71 -4.14 -0.10 22.56
C LEU A 71 -4.82 -1.11 23.50
N GLU A 72 -4.95 -2.36 23.07
CA GLU A 72 -5.57 -3.43 23.88
C GLU A 72 -4.69 -3.83 25.08
N ALA A 73 -3.36 -3.89 24.91
CA ALA A 73 -2.43 -4.14 26.00
C ALA A 73 -2.50 -3.01 27.06
N LEU A 74 -2.51 -1.75 26.63
CA LEU A 74 -2.69 -0.61 27.52
C LEU A 74 -4.04 -0.69 28.22
N ARG A 75 -5.13 -0.96 27.50
CA ARG A 75 -6.47 -1.11 28.09
C ARG A 75 -6.51 -2.17 29.20
N LYS A 76 -5.93 -3.35 28.98
CA LYS A 76 -5.87 -4.43 29.98
C LYS A 76 -5.05 -4.07 31.22
N SER A 77 -4.07 -3.19 31.06
CA SER A 77 -3.19 -2.74 32.14
C SER A 77 -3.68 -1.50 32.88
N THR A 78 -4.57 -0.73 32.24
CA THR A 78 -5.10 0.49 32.84
C THR A 78 -6.31 0.10 33.67
N ALA A 79 -6.28 0.41 34.97
CA ALA A 79 -7.46 0.27 35.81
C ALA A 79 -8.64 1.04 35.17
N VAL A 80 -9.83 0.44 35.16
CA VAL A 80 -11.04 1.13 34.71
C VAL A 80 -11.22 2.36 35.61
N SER A 81 -11.21 3.55 35.00
CA SER A 81 -11.44 4.77 35.77
C SER A 81 -12.85 4.75 36.38
N ALA A 82 -12.97 5.13 37.64
CA ALA A 82 -14.28 5.32 38.27
C ALA A 82 -15.04 6.51 37.69
N ASP A 83 -14.33 7.45 37.04
CA ASP A 83 -14.88 8.61 36.34
C ASP A 83 -14.03 8.87 35.08
N PRO A 84 -14.23 8.09 34.01
CA PRO A 84 -13.41 8.18 32.80
C PRO A 84 -13.60 9.52 32.07
N ALA A 85 -14.79 10.12 32.16
CA ALA A 85 -15.09 11.42 31.58
C ALA A 85 -14.20 12.52 32.19
N ARG A 86 -14.14 12.61 33.52
CA ARG A 86 -13.33 13.63 34.21
C ARG A 86 -11.84 13.47 33.94
N GLU A 87 -11.32 12.25 34.02
CA GLU A 87 -9.90 11.99 33.74
C GLU A 87 -9.55 12.26 32.28
N PHE A 88 -10.44 11.91 31.34
CA PHE A 88 -10.28 12.27 29.94
C PHE A 88 -10.23 13.78 29.75
N HIS A 89 -11.18 14.56 30.27
CA HIS A 89 -11.19 16.03 30.12
C HIS A 89 -9.92 16.67 30.69
N LYS A 90 -9.47 16.20 31.86
CA LYS A 90 -8.25 16.68 32.51
C LYS A 90 -7.03 16.44 31.62
N LYS A 91 -6.90 15.25 31.03
CA LYS A 91 -5.78 14.94 30.13
C LYS A 91 -5.91 15.64 28.78
N PHE A 92 -7.11 15.72 28.22
CA PHE A 92 -7.38 16.44 26.99
C PHE A 92 -6.93 17.89 27.10
N ALA A 93 -7.35 18.60 28.15
CA ALA A 93 -6.94 19.98 28.41
C ALA A 93 -5.42 20.14 28.59
N ALA A 94 -4.76 19.16 29.25
CA ALA A 94 -3.30 19.18 29.42
C ALA A 94 -2.53 18.99 28.11
N LEU A 95 -3.12 18.30 27.13
CA LEU A 95 -2.50 18.01 25.84
C LEU A 95 -2.88 19.02 24.75
N GLU A 96 -3.95 19.77 24.94
CA GLU A 96 -4.52 20.71 23.96
C GLU A 96 -3.48 21.69 23.40
N HIS A 97 -2.61 22.23 24.27
CA HIS A 97 -1.58 23.19 23.88
C HIS A 97 -0.28 22.57 23.33
N LEU A 98 -0.09 21.26 23.51
CA LEU A 98 1.13 20.55 23.10
C LEU A 98 0.94 19.78 21.78
N PHE A 99 -0.28 19.77 21.26
CA PHE A 99 -0.72 18.78 20.28
C PHE A 99 -0.09 18.94 18.89
N THR A 100 0.22 20.15 18.43
CA THR A 100 0.74 20.39 17.06
C THR A 100 2.07 19.70 16.75
N GLY A 101 2.76 19.14 17.76
CA GLY A 101 4.02 18.42 17.61
C GLY A 101 4.02 16.95 18.05
N LEU A 102 2.89 16.37 18.45
CA LEU A 102 2.87 14.98 18.92
C LEU A 102 2.68 13.98 17.77
N PRO A 103 3.50 12.93 17.65
CA PRO A 103 3.22 11.79 16.78
C PRO A 103 1.93 11.04 17.17
N ASP A 104 1.34 10.27 16.24
CA ASP A 104 0.14 9.46 16.50
C ASP A 104 0.39 8.34 17.53
N ASP A 105 1.64 7.86 17.57
CA ASP A 105 2.13 6.86 18.49
C ASP A 105 2.69 7.46 19.79
N ASP A 106 2.49 8.77 20.05
CA ASP A 106 2.88 9.37 21.33
C ASP A 106 2.11 8.69 22.49
N PRO A 107 2.81 8.28 23.56
CA PRO A 107 2.20 7.57 24.69
C PRO A 107 1.01 8.30 25.32
N ARG A 108 1.03 9.64 25.31
CA ARG A 108 -0.02 10.47 25.86
C ARG A 108 -1.27 10.46 24.99
N MET A 109 -1.11 10.33 23.67
CA MET A 109 -2.21 10.17 22.72
C MET A 109 -2.87 8.80 22.88
N LEU A 110 -2.08 7.74 23.06
CA LEU A 110 -2.58 6.39 23.34
C LEU A 110 -3.35 6.34 24.67
N GLU A 111 -2.81 6.94 25.74
CA GLU A 111 -3.49 7.01 27.03
C GLU A 111 -4.81 7.80 26.93
N LEU A 112 -4.81 8.93 26.22
CA LEU A 112 -6.02 9.73 25.98
C LEU A 112 -7.08 8.93 25.21
N ALA A 113 -6.66 8.11 24.24
CA ALA A 113 -7.56 7.22 23.50
C ALA A 113 -8.14 6.10 24.37
N VAL A 114 -7.35 5.51 25.28
CA VAL A 114 -7.85 4.50 26.23
C VAL A 114 -8.92 5.11 27.14
N LEU A 115 -8.66 6.30 27.71
CA LEU A 115 -9.64 6.98 28.56
C LEU A 115 -10.90 7.37 27.77
N PHE A 116 -10.73 7.82 26.53
CA PHE A 116 -11.86 8.12 25.66
C PHE A 116 -12.71 6.88 25.37
N GLY A 117 -12.06 5.73 25.10
CA GLY A 117 -12.75 4.45 24.94
C GLY A 117 -13.48 4.00 26.22
N GLN A 118 -12.86 4.16 27.39
CA GLN A 118 -13.52 3.88 28.68
C GLN A 118 -14.72 4.80 28.92
N TRP A 119 -14.61 6.09 28.55
CA TRP A 119 -15.73 7.03 28.67
C TRP A 119 -16.85 6.66 27.70
N MET A 120 -16.54 6.34 26.45
CA MET A 120 -17.51 5.89 25.46
C MET A 120 -18.27 4.63 25.91
N ASP A 121 -17.61 3.70 26.58
CA ASP A 121 -18.27 2.50 27.13
C ASP A 121 -19.22 2.84 28.29
N ALA A 122 -18.86 3.81 29.13
CA ALA A 122 -19.66 4.23 30.27
C ALA A 122 -20.84 5.13 29.86
N ASP A 123 -20.61 6.04 28.90
CA ASP A 123 -21.58 7.01 28.40
C ASP A 123 -21.19 7.51 27.00
N ALA A 124 -21.51 6.69 25.99
CA ALA A 124 -21.23 6.99 24.58
C ALA A 124 -21.80 8.33 24.13
N LYS A 125 -22.97 8.72 24.64
CA LYS A 125 -23.67 9.94 24.19
C LYS A 125 -22.90 11.19 24.59
N THR A 126 -22.47 11.29 25.84
CA THR A 126 -21.72 12.48 26.30
C THR A 126 -20.31 12.52 25.73
N ALA A 127 -19.66 11.37 25.57
CA ALA A 127 -18.35 11.28 24.94
C ALA A 127 -18.39 11.66 23.44
N LEU A 128 -19.40 11.24 22.69
CA LEU A 128 -19.61 11.69 21.31
C LEU A 128 -19.93 13.18 21.22
N ALA A 129 -20.80 13.69 22.09
CA ALA A 129 -21.11 15.12 22.17
C ALA A 129 -19.83 15.95 22.36
N PHE A 130 -18.94 15.52 23.25
CA PHE A 130 -17.64 16.14 23.42
C PHE A 130 -16.80 16.14 22.14
N LEU A 131 -16.72 15.01 21.42
CA LEU A 131 -15.98 14.98 20.17
C LEU A 131 -16.56 15.94 19.15
N SER A 132 -17.88 16.01 18.99
CA SER A 132 -18.50 16.96 18.07
C SER A 132 -18.27 18.40 18.44
N GLU A 133 -18.32 18.74 19.73
CA GLU A 133 -18.02 20.10 20.19
C GLU A 133 -16.57 20.47 19.93
N ASN A 134 -15.65 19.51 19.91
CA ASN A 134 -14.21 19.75 19.74
C ASN A 134 -13.71 19.41 18.33
N TYR A 135 -14.57 18.88 17.46
CA TYR A 135 -14.28 18.63 16.06
C TYR A 135 -14.24 19.95 15.30
N GLY A 136 -13.15 20.20 14.57
CA GLY A 136 -12.94 21.45 13.83
C GLY A 136 -12.51 22.66 14.67
N LYS A 137 -12.30 22.52 15.99
CA LYS A 137 -11.67 23.57 16.80
C LYS A 137 -10.18 23.71 16.47
N ASN A 138 -9.65 24.94 16.63
CA ASN A 138 -8.33 25.43 16.16
C ASN A 138 -7.10 24.60 16.56
N ASN A 139 -7.20 23.66 17.51
CA ASN A 139 -6.07 22.86 17.97
C ASN A 139 -5.89 21.54 17.20
N GLY A 140 -6.87 21.06 16.43
CA GLY A 140 -6.79 19.80 15.66
C GLY A 140 -6.81 18.49 16.48
N LEU A 141 -6.76 18.56 17.83
CA LEU A 141 -6.72 17.37 18.71
C LEU A 141 -8.02 16.59 18.66
N GLY A 142 -9.17 17.27 18.71
CA GLY A 142 -10.49 16.63 18.58
C GLY A 142 -10.67 15.96 17.21
N MET A 143 -10.18 16.61 16.14
CA MET A 143 -10.21 16.04 14.78
C MET A 143 -9.36 14.78 14.68
N ARG A 144 -8.15 14.78 15.23
CA ARG A 144 -7.26 13.61 15.18
C ARG A 144 -7.74 12.47 16.06
N LEU A 145 -8.28 12.76 17.24
CA LEU A 145 -8.94 11.74 18.05
C LEU A 145 -10.10 11.09 17.29
N ALA A 146 -10.91 11.91 16.62
CA ALA A 146 -11.99 11.41 15.78
C ALA A 146 -11.47 10.55 14.62
N GLN A 147 -10.54 11.06 13.81
CA GLN A 147 -9.97 10.33 12.67
C GLN A 147 -9.29 9.02 13.08
N THR A 148 -8.60 9.02 14.23
CA THR A 148 -7.79 7.87 14.66
C THR A 148 -8.63 6.81 15.36
N TYR A 149 -9.57 7.21 16.22
CA TYR A 149 -10.22 6.30 17.16
C TYR A 149 -11.73 6.18 17.00
N LEU A 150 -12.42 7.16 16.40
CA LEU A 150 -13.88 7.17 16.34
C LEU A 150 -14.42 5.94 15.62
N TRP A 151 -13.80 5.50 14.52
CA TRP A 151 -14.26 4.35 13.77
C TRP A 151 -14.23 3.06 14.62
N ARG A 152 -13.16 2.84 15.41
CA ARG A 152 -13.04 1.65 16.28
C ARG A 152 -14.06 1.65 17.40
N ILE A 153 -14.27 2.83 17.97
CA ILE A 153 -15.23 3.04 19.04
C ILE A 153 -16.65 2.88 18.49
N ALA A 154 -16.96 3.50 17.35
CA ALA A 154 -18.24 3.38 16.65
C ALA A 154 -18.57 1.91 16.38
N LYS A 155 -17.62 1.16 15.82
CA LYS A 155 -17.76 -0.27 15.57
C LYS A 155 -18.19 -1.03 16.83
N ARG A 156 -17.54 -0.75 17.96
CA ARG A 156 -17.85 -1.42 19.23
C ARG A 156 -19.20 -1.00 19.82
N VAL A 157 -19.49 0.30 19.87
CA VAL A 157 -20.77 0.79 20.40
C VAL A 157 -21.93 0.30 19.54
N VAL A 158 -21.78 0.28 18.21
CA VAL A 158 -22.78 -0.30 17.31
C VAL A 158 -22.95 -1.79 17.57
N ALA A 159 -21.86 -2.54 17.79
CA ALA A 159 -21.94 -3.96 18.10
C ALA A 159 -22.67 -4.23 19.43
N GLU A 160 -22.42 -3.44 20.47
CA GLU A 160 -22.98 -3.62 21.82
C GLU A 160 -24.40 -3.06 21.98
N ASN A 161 -24.67 -1.86 21.47
CA ASN A 161 -25.92 -1.12 21.69
C ASN A 161 -26.81 -1.07 20.44
N GLY A 162 -26.28 -1.43 19.27
CA GLY A 162 -26.99 -1.38 18.01
C GLY A 162 -26.79 -0.08 17.24
N VAL A 163 -27.08 -0.15 15.94
CA VAL A 163 -26.87 0.93 14.97
C VAL A 163 -27.70 2.16 15.30
N ARG A 164 -28.97 1.94 15.70
CA ARG A 164 -29.93 3.03 15.97
C ARG A 164 -29.48 3.91 17.13
N ASP A 165 -29.08 3.29 18.23
CA ASP A 165 -28.64 4.00 19.44
C ASP A 165 -27.39 4.83 19.16
N PHE A 166 -26.42 4.25 18.43
CA PHE A 166 -25.21 4.97 18.05
C PHE A 166 -25.50 6.15 17.14
N VAL A 167 -26.27 5.96 16.06
CA VAL A 167 -26.57 7.04 15.09
C VAL A 167 -27.41 8.14 15.73
N THR A 168 -28.37 7.79 16.60
CA THR A 168 -29.14 8.77 17.38
C THR A 168 -28.25 9.57 18.35
N ALA A 169 -27.18 8.96 18.84
CA ALA A 169 -26.21 9.60 19.73
C ALA A 169 -25.15 10.45 18.98
N LEU A 170 -25.02 10.32 17.66
CA LEU A 170 -24.08 11.14 16.88
C LEU A 170 -24.53 12.61 16.89
N PRO A 171 -23.68 13.55 17.35
CA PRO A 171 -24.08 14.95 17.42
C PRO A 171 -23.96 15.57 16.04
N GLY A 172 -25.11 15.87 15.43
CA GLY A 172 -25.19 16.56 14.15
C GLY A 172 -24.86 15.69 12.92
N LYS A 173 -25.50 16.02 11.79
CA LYS A 173 -25.41 15.32 10.49
C LYS A 173 -24.15 15.72 9.68
N GLY A 174 -22.97 15.81 10.32
CA GLY A 174 -21.73 16.38 9.77
C GLY A 174 -20.53 15.43 9.65
N ASP A 175 -19.32 15.97 9.42
CA ASP A 175 -18.07 15.27 9.07
C ASP A 175 -17.67 14.08 9.98
N LEU A 176 -17.95 14.15 11.28
CA LEU A 176 -17.70 13.03 12.21
C LEU A 176 -18.43 11.75 11.79
N ALA A 177 -19.55 11.93 11.15
CA ALA A 177 -20.38 10.83 10.74
C ALA A 177 -19.96 10.25 9.39
N LEU A 178 -19.23 11.01 8.55
CA LEU A 178 -18.46 10.46 7.44
C LEU A 178 -17.29 9.61 7.94
N ILE A 179 -16.63 10.00 9.03
CA ILE A 179 -15.53 9.22 9.63
C ILE A 179 -16.04 7.88 10.19
N SER A 180 -17.28 7.83 10.67
CA SER A 180 -17.88 6.63 11.27
C SER A 180 -18.82 5.85 10.33
N SER A 181 -19.18 6.40 9.14
CA SER A 181 -20.10 5.77 8.18
C SER A 181 -19.68 4.36 7.83
N ARG A 182 -18.38 4.16 7.55
CA ARG A 182 -17.80 2.85 7.28
C ARG A 182 -18.07 1.84 8.40
N SER A 183 -17.93 2.24 9.66
CA SER A 183 -18.13 1.35 10.81
C SER A 183 -19.60 1.01 11.01
N ILE A 184 -20.49 1.99 10.82
CA ILE A 184 -21.93 1.78 10.84
C ILE A 184 -22.32 0.76 9.78
N PHE A 185 -21.91 0.96 8.53
CA PHE A 185 -22.25 0.08 7.41
C PHE A 185 -21.59 -1.30 7.51
N GLU A 186 -20.35 -1.41 8.01
CA GLU A 186 -19.72 -2.71 8.26
C GLU A 186 -20.53 -3.52 9.29
N GLU A 187 -21.02 -2.90 10.37
CA GLU A 187 -21.81 -3.61 11.39
C GLU A 187 -23.24 -3.93 10.92
N VAL A 188 -23.90 -3.04 10.17
CA VAL A 188 -25.16 -3.36 9.48
C VAL A 188 -24.94 -4.55 8.53
N GLY A 189 -23.81 -4.53 7.81
CA GLY A 189 -23.32 -5.59 6.95
C GLY A 189 -23.26 -6.93 7.67
N LYS A 190 -22.48 -7.02 8.74
CA LYS A 190 -22.33 -8.24 9.55
C LYS A 190 -23.64 -8.83 10.02
N ARG A 191 -24.58 -7.98 10.43
CA ARG A 191 -25.90 -8.41 10.92
C ARG A 191 -26.84 -8.83 9.79
N GLY A 192 -26.55 -8.44 8.53
CA GLY A 192 -27.47 -8.63 7.40
C GLY A 192 -28.83 -7.98 7.65
N SER A 193 -28.86 -6.84 8.33
CA SER A 193 -30.12 -6.23 8.82
C SER A 193 -30.69 -5.25 7.79
N LEU A 194 -31.66 -5.73 6.97
CA LEU A 194 -32.40 -4.86 6.06
C LEU A 194 -33.17 -3.76 6.81
N ALA A 195 -33.74 -4.09 7.98
CA ALA A 195 -34.49 -3.15 8.80
C ALA A 195 -33.63 -1.99 9.32
N ASP A 196 -32.35 -2.24 9.62
CA ASP A 196 -31.43 -1.15 9.99
C ASP A 196 -31.01 -0.34 8.77
N LEU A 197 -30.80 -0.98 7.61
CA LEU A 197 -30.49 -0.29 6.37
C LEU A 197 -31.63 0.64 5.91
N GLU A 198 -32.88 0.18 5.96
CA GLU A 198 -34.07 0.97 5.63
C GLU A 198 -34.23 2.15 6.60
N TRP A 199 -34.10 1.89 7.90
CA TRP A 199 -34.14 2.94 8.91
C TRP A 199 -33.05 4.00 8.69
N LEU A 200 -31.82 3.59 8.37
CA LEU A 200 -30.73 4.54 8.07
C LEU A 200 -31.04 5.42 6.86
N LYS A 201 -31.68 4.89 5.81
CA LYS A 201 -32.06 5.68 4.63
C LYS A 201 -33.11 6.73 4.96
N GLU A 202 -34.07 6.38 5.80
CA GLU A 202 -35.16 7.28 6.21
C GLU A 202 -34.66 8.35 7.17
N ASP A 203 -34.00 7.94 8.26
CA ASP A 203 -33.63 8.82 9.36
C ASP A 203 -32.31 9.59 9.09
N SER A 204 -31.38 8.93 8.41
CA SER A 204 -30.01 9.41 8.19
C SER A 204 -29.54 9.33 6.73
N PRO A 205 -30.29 9.90 5.76
CA PRO A 205 -29.95 9.85 4.33
C PRO A 205 -28.58 10.48 3.99
N TRP A 206 -28.07 11.35 4.85
CA TRP A 206 -26.76 11.99 4.70
C TRP A 206 -25.58 10.99 4.82
N LEU A 207 -25.78 9.81 5.43
CA LEU A 207 -24.81 8.70 5.41
C LEU A 207 -24.63 8.09 4.02
N PHE A 208 -25.55 8.34 3.08
CA PHE A 208 -25.57 7.76 1.74
C PHE A 208 -25.02 8.71 0.67
N THR A 209 -24.22 9.69 1.09
CA THR A 209 -23.70 10.74 0.20
C THR A 209 -22.42 10.34 -0.54
N ASP A 210 -21.75 9.27 -0.11
CA ASP A 210 -20.59 8.72 -0.82
C ASP A 210 -20.93 7.37 -1.48
N GLY A 211 -20.28 7.06 -2.60
CA GLY A 211 -20.45 5.78 -3.30
C GLY A 211 -19.86 4.58 -2.55
N SER A 212 -19.40 4.74 -1.30
CA SER A 212 -18.73 3.70 -0.53
C SER A 212 -19.71 2.85 0.31
N VAL A 213 -20.97 3.28 0.45
CA VAL A 213 -22.02 2.57 1.21
C VAL A 213 -22.11 1.10 0.82
N GLY A 214 -22.32 0.83 -0.48
CA GLY A 214 -22.48 -0.53 -0.98
C GLY A 214 -21.27 -1.41 -0.70
N LYS A 215 -20.06 -0.86 -0.87
CA LYS A 215 -18.79 -1.52 -0.56
C LYS A 215 -18.67 -1.85 0.93
N ASN A 216 -18.96 -0.90 1.82
CA ASN A 216 -18.82 -1.10 3.26
C ASN A 216 -19.84 -2.13 3.80
N LEU A 217 -21.09 -2.09 3.32
CA LEU A 217 -22.11 -3.11 3.63
C LEU A 217 -21.68 -4.50 3.13
N ALA A 218 -21.30 -4.58 1.86
CA ALA A 218 -20.98 -5.84 1.19
C ALA A 218 -19.67 -6.48 1.64
N ARG A 219 -18.82 -5.78 2.40
CA ARG A 219 -17.61 -6.38 2.98
C ARG A 219 -17.94 -7.49 3.97
N GLU A 220 -19.04 -7.34 4.71
CA GLU A 220 -19.40 -8.26 5.79
C GLU A 220 -20.79 -8.90 5.60
N TRP A 221 -21.58 -8.43 4.62
CA TRP A 221 -22.92 -8.97 4.36
C TRP A 221 -22.90 -10.50 4.11
N PRO A 222 -23.86 -11.27 4.66
CA PRO A 222 -23.96 -12.72 4.40
C PRO A 222 -24.20 -13.01 2.91
N LEU A 223 -23.31 -13.80 2.30
CA LEU A 223 -23.32 -14.03 0.84
C LEU A 223 -24.57 -14.75 0.35
N GLU A 224 -25.20 -15.57 1.19
CA GLU A 224 -26.46 -16.26 0.94
C GLU A 224 -27.67 -15.31 0.90
N ARG A 225 -27.53 -14.09 1.45
CA ARG A 225 -28.55 -13.02 1.43
C ARG A 225 -28.14 -11.85 0.53
N ARG A 226 -27.23 -12.06 -0.42
CA ARG A 226 -26.74 -11.01 -1.33
C ARG A 226 -27.86 -10.36 -2.15
N ASP A 227 -28.82 -11.14 -2.65
CA ASP A 227 -29.88 -10.63 -3.53
C ASP A 227 -30.80 -9.65 -2.79
N GLU A 228 -31.03 -9.89 -1.49
CA GLU A 228 -31.75 -8.97 -0.61
C GLU A 228 -31.03 -7.62 -0.49
N LEU A 229 -29.72 -7.62 -0.29
CA LEU A 229 -28.93 -6.39 -0.21
C LEU A 229 -28.94 -5.63 -1.54
N LEU A 230 -28.73 -6.33 -2.65
CA LEU A 230 -28.68 -5.71 -3.97
C LEU A 230 -30.03 -5.08 -4.35
N ALA A 231 -31.14 -5.75 -4.03
CA ALA A 231 -32.49 -5.20 -4.23
C ALA A 231 -32.76 -3.96 -3.36
N ALA A 232 -32.13 -3.87 -2.19
CA ALA A 232 -32.28 -2.72 -1.30
C ALA A 232 -31.45 -1.52 -1.74
N LEU A 233 -30.34 -1.68 -2.48
CA LEU A 233 -29.44 -0.57 -2.78
C LEU A 233 -29.84 0.21 -4.04
N ASP A 234 -29.43 1.49 -4.11
CA ASP A 234 -29.45 2.23 -5.37
C ASP A 234 -28.44 1.61 -6.36
N PRO A 235 -28.58 1.85 -7.69
CA PRO A 235 -27.73 1.18 -8.67
C PRO A 235 -26.22 1.37 -8.49
N ALA A 236 -25.77 2.53 -8.03
CA ALA A 236 -24.34 2.81 -7.84
C ALA A 236 -23.80 2.05 -6.62
N SER A 237 -24.53 2.09 -5.51
CA SER A 237 -24.19 1.31 -4.31
C SER A 237 -24.27 -0.20 -4.58
N ALA A 238 -25.27 -0.68 -5.32
CA ALA A 238 -25.40 -2.08 -5.70
C ALA A 238 -24.20 -2.54 -6.54
N ALA A 239 -23.75 -1.74 -7.51
CA ALA A 239 -22.56 -2.04 -8.29
C ALA A 239 -21.28 -2.13 -7.44
N ALA A 240 -21.10 -1.22 -6.47
CA ALA A 240 -19.98 -1.28 -5.53
C ALA A 240 -20.07 -2.50 -4.58
N ALA A 241 -21.28 -2.87 -4.17
CA ALA A 241 -21.53 -4.05 -3.36
C ALA A 241 -21.16 -5.33 -4.10
N VAL A 242 -21.56 -5.46 -5.37
CA VAL A 242 -21.20 -6.59 -6.24
C VAL A 242 -19.69 -6.77 -6.32
N ALA A 243 -18.92 -5.69 -6.53
CA ALA A 243 -17.46 -5.76 -6.58
C ALA A 243 -16.84 -6.32 -5.29
N GLN A 244 -17.35 -5.88 -4.15
CA GLN A 244 -16.87 -6.32 -2.86
C GLN A 244 -17.28 -7.77 -2.54
N MET A 245 -18.45 -8.22 -2.98
CA MET A 245 -18.93 -9.60 -2.79
C MET A 245 -18.15 -10.60 -3.65
N VAL A 246 -17.93 -10.29 -4.92
CA VAL A 246 -17.13 -11.12 -5.84
C VAL A 246 -15.79 -11.46 -5.18
N GLY A 247 -15.12 -10.47 -4.60
CA GLY A 247 -13.82 -10.66 -3.95
C GLY A 247 -13.81 -11.60 -2.74
N ARG A 248 -14.99 -11.91 -2.18
CA ARG A 248 -15.18 -12.79 -1.02
C ARG A 248 -15.68 -14.18 -1.40
N MET A 249 -16.12 -14.37 -2.64
CA MET A 249 -16.75 -15.60 -3.10
C MET A 249 -15.73 -16.51 -3.76
N ASP A 250 -15.69 -17.78 -3.32
CA ASP A 250 -15.10 -18.84 -4.13
C ASP A 250 -15.92 -18.95 -5.42
N GLY A 251 -15.25 -18.77 -6.56
CA GLY A 251 -15.93 -18.70 -7.86
C GLY A 251 -16.72 -17.41 -8.12
N GLY A 252 -16.37 -16.30 -7.45
CA GLY A 252 -17.05 -15.02 -7.63
C GLY A 252 -17.01 -14.48 -9.08
N GLY A 253 -15.94 -14.79 -9.81
CA GLY A 253 -15.80 -14.48 -11.24
C GLY A 253 -16.82 -15.21 -12.11
N GLU A 254 -16.96 -16.51 -11.91
CA GLU A 254 -17.97 -17.35 -12.59
C GLU A 254 -19.38 -16.88 -12.27
N TRP A 255 -19.64 -16.57 -10.98
CA TRP A 255 -20.93 -16.07 -10.54
C TRP A 255 -21.30 -14.77 -11.27
N ILE A 256 -20.42 -13.76 -11.29
CA ILE A 256 -20.75 -12.49 -11.94
C ILE A 256 -20.97 -12.64 -13.45
N ALA A 257 -20.18 -13.50 -14.11
CA ALA A 257 -20.26 -13.71 -15.54
C ALA A 257 -21.60 -14.36 -15.88
N GLN A 258 -22.02 -15.33 -15.07
CA GLN A 258 -23.33 -15.95 -15.18
C GLN A 258 -24.47 -14.94 -14.98
N GLN A 259 -24.42 -14.13 -13.92
CA GLN A 259 -25.47 -13.12 -13.66
C GLN A 259 -25.57 -12.07 -14.79
N LEU A 260 -24.44 -11.64 -15.35
CA LEU A 260 -24.41 -10.74 -16.51
C LEU A 260 -24.96 -11.41 -17.78
N ARG A 261 -24.62 -12.67 -18.04
CA ARG A 261 -25.15 -13.44 -19.17
C ARG A 261 -26.66 -13.65 -19.09
N ASP A 262 -27.15 -13.95 -17.89
CA ASP A 262 -28.57 -14.21 -17.65
C ASP A 262 -29.41 -12.93 -17.62
N GLY A 263 -28.77 -11.75 -17.67
CA GLY A 263 -29.46 -10.47 -17.52
C GLY A 263 -30.12 -10.32 -16.14
N ALA A 264 -29.54 -10.96 -15.11
CA ALA A 264 -30.11 -10.98 -13.76
C ALA A 264 -30.01 -9.62 -13.05
N PHE A 265 -29.06 -8.77 -13.45
CA PHE A 265 -28.98 -7.40 -12.95
C PHE A 265 -29.83 -6.44 -13.78
N ALA A 266 -30.41 -5.46 -13.08
CA ALA A 266 -31.05 -4.32 -13.73
C ALA A 266 -30.02 -3.57 -14.62
N PRO A 267 -30.43 -3.05 -15.80
CA PRO A 267 -29.53 -2.35 -16.72
C PRO A 267 -28.74 -1.20 -16.09
N GLU A 268 -29.34 -0.48 -15.14
CA GLU A 268 -28.73 0.63 -14.43
C GLU A 268 -27.57 0.16 -13.53
N ILE A 269 -27.70 -1.01 -12.91
CA ILE A 269 -26.63 -1.64 -12.12
C ILE A 269 -25.49 -2.05 -13.05
N VAL A 270 -25.80 -2.65 -14.21
CA VAL A 270 -24.78 -3.03 -15.21
C VAL A 270 -24.02 -1.80 -15.71
N GLN A 271 -24.74 -0.72 -16.01
CA GLN A 271 -24.13 0.54 -16.41
C GLN A 271 -23.23 1.11 -15.30
N ALA A 272 -23.69 1.10 -14.05
CA ALA A 272 -22.90 1.54 -12.89
C ALA A 272 -21.65 0.67 -12.68
N MET A 273 -21.75 -0.65 -12.83
CA MET A 273 -20.61 -1.58 -12.80
C MET A 273 -19.58 -1.28 -13.90
N ALA A 274 -20.05 -0.91 -15.09
CA ALA A 274 -19.21 -0.61 -16.24
C ALA A 274 -18.39 0.69 -16.07
N VAL A 275 -18.89 1.69 -15.34
CA VAL A 275 -18.18 2.95 -15.07
C VAL A 275 -17.49 3.00 -13.71
N GLY A 276 -17.89 2.14 -12.77
CA GLY A 276 -17.48 2.18 -11.37
C GLY A 276 -16.30 1.27 -11.00
N GLU A 277 -16.20 0.97 -9.70
CA GLU A 277 -15.10 0.19 -9.12
C GLU A 277 -14.98 -1.22 -9.72
N LEU A 278 -16.06 -1.86 -10.16
CA LEU A 278 -16.01 -3.23 -10.68
C LEU A 278 -15.13 -3.37 -11.93
N ALA A 279 -15.26 -2.45 -12.88
CA ALA A 279 -14.43 -2.44 -14.08
C ALA A 279 -12.94 -2.18 -13.77
N GLN A 280 -12.63 -1.44 -12.69
CA GLN A 280 -11.26 -1.27 -12.20
C GLN A 280 -10.78 -2.48 -11.40
N TYR A 281 -11.69 -3.09 -10.64
CA TYR A 281 -11.46 -4.25 -9.79
C TYR A 281 -11.07 -5.46 -10.64
N TYR A 282 -11.78 -5.75 -11.73
CA TYR A 282 -11.39 -6.86 -12.62
C TYR A 282 -10.08 -6.64 -13.37
N ARG A 283 -9.56 -5.40 -13.44
CA ARG A 283 -8.20 -5.17 -13.93
C ARG A 283 -7.12 -5.60 -12.94
N THR A 284 -7.47 -5.74 -11.67
CA THR A 284 -6.50 -5.81 -10.56
C THR A 284 -6.73 -6.93 -9.55
N ILE A 285 -7.87 -7.62 -9.60
CA ILE A 285 -8.20 -8.75 -8.71
C ILE A 285 -7.18 -9.88 -8.90
N ASN A 286 -7.01 -10.75 -7.91
CA ASN A 286 -6.23 -11.99 -8.03
C ASN A 286 -7.18 -13.18 -7.92
N GLY A 287 -6.79 -14.35 -8.45
CA GLY A 287 -7.60 -15.58 -8.34
C GLY A 287 -8.72 -15.76 -9.38
N VAL A 288 -9.03 -14.75 -10.20
CA VAL A 288 -9.90 -14.90 -11.39
C VAL A 288 -9.03 -15.02 -12.63
N SER A 289 -9.31 -15.93 -13.57
CA SER A 289 -8.49 -16.12 -14.78
C SER A 289 -8.53 -14.90 -15.69
N ILE A 290 -7.55 -14.76 -16.59
CA ILE A 290 -7.56 -13.67 -17.58
C ILE A 290 -8.78 -13.77 -18.50
N GLU A 291 -9.15 -14.98 -18.93
CA GLU A 291 -10.30 -15.20 -19.81
C GLU A 291 -11.61 -14.79 -19.16
N GLN A 292 -11.82 -15.14 -17.90
CA GLN A 292 -13.01 -14.74 -17.15
C GLN A 292 -13.10 -13.21 -17.00
N ARG A 293 -11.97 -12.54 -16.75
CA ARG A 293 -11.95 -11.06 -16.69
C ARG A 293 -12.28 -10.43 -18.03
N LEU A 294 -11.74 -10.97 -19.12
CA LEU A 294 -12.04 -10.51 -20.48
C LEU A 294 -13.53 -10.71 -20.80
N GLU A 295 -14.10 -11.88 -20.47
CA GLU A 295 -15.53 -12.16 -20.60
C GLU A 295 -16.36 -11.12 -19.86
N ILE A 296 -16.08 -10.90 -18.57
CA ILE A 296 -16.81 -9.92 -17.76
C ILE A 296 -16.69 -8.50 -18.34
N MET A 297 -15.48 -8.10 -18.76
CA MET A 297 -15.28 -6.80 -19.42
C MET A 297 -16.03 -6.69 -20.75
N GLY A 298 -16.16 -7.79 -21.48
CA GLY A 298 -16.96 -7.88 -22.70
C GLY A 298 -18.45 -7.70 -22.42
N LEU A 299 -18.96 -8.41 -21.41
CA LEU A 299 -20.35 -8.32 -20.94
C LEU A 299 -20.68 -6.91 -20.41
N LEU A 300 -19.72 -6.22 -19.80
CA LEU A 300 -19.84 -4.81 -19.38
C LEU A 300 -19.66 -3.80 -20.54
N GLY A 301 -19.40 -4.26 -21.77
CA GLY A 301 -19.19 -3.40 -22.93
C GLY A 301 -17.87 -2.61 -22.93
N LYS A 302 -16.89 -3.01 -22.12
CA LYS A 302 -15.63 -2.26 -21.91
C LYS A 302 -14.48 -2.69 -22.81
N LEU A 303 -14.62 -3.76 -23.58
CA LEU A 303 -13.59 -4.19 -24.54
C LEU A 303 -13.56 -3.30 -25.79
N GLY A 304 -14.71 -2.80 -26.24
CA GLY A 304 -14.84 -2.02 -27.49
C GLY A 304 -14.06 -0.70 -27.51
N ASP A 305 -13.93 -0.04 -26.34
CA ASP A 305 -13.29 1.28 -26.23
C ASP A 305 -11.75 1.23 -26.35
N MET A 306 -11.14 0.09 -26.01
CA MET A 306 -9.67 -0.03 -25.88
C MET A 306 -9.06 -1.13 -26.75
N GLY A 307 -9.87 -2.06 -27.27
CA GLY A 307 -9.44 -3.28 -27.94
C GLY A 307 -9.05 -4.37 -26.93
N GLU A 308 -9.44 -5.61 -27.22
CA GLU A 308 -9.24 -6.77 -26.35
C GLU A 308 -7.77 -6.98 -25.98
N ASP A 309 -6.87 -6.91 -26.96
CA ASP A 309 -5.43 -7.12 -26.73
C ASP A 309 -4.83 -6.08 -25.79
N ARG A 310 -5.28 -4.83 -25.86
CA ARG A 310 -4.82 -3.78 -24.95
C ARG A 310 -5.29 -4.06 -23.53
N VAL A 311 -6.56 -4.40 -23.35
CA VAL A 311 -7.16 -4.71 -22.04
C VAL A 311 -6.45 -5.91 -21.41
N LYS A 312 -6.26 -6.98 -22.19
CA LYS A 312 -5.52 -8.19 -21.80
C LYS A 312 -4.12 -7.85 -21.31
N ASN A 313 -3.36 -7.09 -22.10
CA ASN A 313 -1.99 -6.71 -21.75
C ASN A 313 -1.94 -5.85 -20.47
N GLU A 314 -2.88 -4.92 -20.31
CA GLU A 314 -2.98 -4.08 -19.11
C GLU A 314 -3.35 -4.91 -17.86
N MET A 315 -4.25 -5.90 -17.98
CA MET A 315 -4.61 -6.81 -16.89
C MET A 315 -3.42 -7.66 -16.43
N ILE A 316 -2.70 -8.25 -17.37
CA ILE A 316 -1.50 -9.05 -17.08
C ILE A 316 -0.44 -8.16 -16.40
N PHE A 317 -0.15 -7.00 -17.00
CA PHE A 317 0.83 -6.06 -16.46
C PHE A 317 0.48 -5.59 -15.05
N ASN A 318 -0.78 -5.19 -14.81
CA ASN A 318 -1.22 -4.73 -13.49
C ASN A 318 -1.16 -5.85 -12.44
N SER A 319 -1.49 -7.08 -12.82
CA SER A 319 -1.42 -8.22 -11.90
C SER A 319 0.01 -8.51 -11.46
N ILE A 320 0.96 -8.50 -12.41
CA ILE A 320 2.38 -8.66 -12.13
C ILE A 320 2.89 -7.50 -11.27
N ARG A 321 2.57 -6.26 -11.65
CA ARG A 321 2.99 -5.07 -10.93
C ARG A 321 2.46 -5.05 -9.49
N ASN A 322 1.17 -5.34 -9.28
CA ASN A 322 0.58 -5.35 -7.95
C ASN A 322 1.22 -6.42 -7.06
N ARG A 323 1.64 -7.56 -7.63
CA ARG A 323 2.30 -8.62 -6.87
C ARG A 323 3.69 -8.20 -6.38
N PHE A 324 4.50 -7.57 -7.23
CA PHE A 324 5.89 -7.26 -6.91
C PHE A 324 6.09 -5.91 -6.21
N PHE A 325 5.24 -4.91 -6.48
CA PHE A 325 5.49 -3.54 -6.00
C PHE A 325 4.54 -3.07 -4.88
N LEU A 326 3.46 -3.80 -4.57
CA LEU A 326 2.46 -3.36 -3.58
C LEU A 326 2.35 -4.27 -2.34
N ARG A 327 3.09 -5.38 -2.24
CA ARG A 327 3.07 -6.25 -1.06
C ARG A 327 4.41 -6.27 -0.35
N ASP A 328 4.42 -5.79 0.89
CA ASP A 328 5.47 -6.04 1.86
C ASP A 328 5.45 -7.53 2.23
N GLY A 329 6.56 -8.26 2.04
CA GLY A 329 6.64 -9.61 2.60
C GLY A 329 7.83 -10.46 2.18
N GLU A 330 8.16 -10.51 0.89
CA GLU A 330 9.32 -11.29 0.41
C GLU A 330 9.94 -10.53 -0.75
N ASP A 331 11.17 -10.08 -0.57
CA ASP A 331 11.92 -9.38 -1.61
C ASP A 331 12.45 -10.41 -2.63
N SER A 332 11.53 -11.11 -3.30
CA SER A 332 11.86 -12.11 -4.32
C SER A 332 12.66 -11.47 -5.47
N LEU A 333 12.44 -10.17 -5.72
CA LEU A 333 13.23 -9.40 -6.67
C LEU A 333 14.66 -9.20 -6.18
N TYR A 334 14.88 -8.90 -4.89
CA TYR A 334 16.23 -8.93 -4.31
C TYR A 334 16.86 -10.31 -4.41
N GLY A 335 16.09 -11.37 -4.14
CA GLY A 335 16.57 -12.74 -4.27
C GLY A 335 17.08 -13.05 -5.69
N LEU A 336 16.33 -12.61 -6.70
CA LEU A 336 16.70 -12.70 -8.12
C LEU A 336 17.95 -11.87 -8.45
N ARG A 337 17.99 -10.61 -7.99
CA ARG A 337 19.12 -9.68 -8.21
C ARG A 337 20.44 -10.24 -7.69
N HIS A 338 20.39 -11.01 -6.60
CA HIS A 338 21.57 -11.63 -5.98
C HIS A 338 21.79 -13.09 -6.38
N GLY A 339 21.00 -13.62 -7.33
CA GLY A 339 21.14 -14.99 -7.82
C GLY A 339 20.79 -16.08 -6.79
N THR A 340 20.10 -15.72 -5.71
CA THR A 340 19.59 -16.66 -4.72
C THR A 340 18.25 -17.29 -5.13
N LEU A 341 17.57 -16.66 -6.10
CA LEU A 341 16.38 -17.19 -6.77
C LEU A 341 16.58 -17.10 -8.29
N THR A 342 16.03 -18.09 -8.99
CA THR A 342 15.84 -18.08 -10.43
C THR A 342 14.54 -17.34 -10.81
N ALA A 343 14.40 -16.92 -12.07
CA ALA A 343 13.15 -16.31 -12.53
C ALA A 343 11.94 -17.27 -12.42
N ALA A 344 12.17 -18.58 -12.54
CA ALA A 344 11.14 -19.59 -12.33
C ALA A 344 10.69 -19.65 -10.86
N GLU A 345 11.62 -19.64 -9.91
CA GLU A 345 11.28 -19.60 -8.48
C GLU A 345 10.56 -18.31 -8.10
N VAL A 346 10.97 -17.16 -8.65
CA VAL A 346 10.24 -15.89 -8.46
C VAL A 346 8.81 -15.98 -9.01
N LEU A 347 8.64 -16.59 -10.19
CA LEU A 347 7.33 -16.81 -10.79
C LEU A 347 6.47 -17.74 -9.92
N ASP A 348 7.04 -18.83 -9.40
CA ASP A 348 6.35 -19.80 -8.54
C ASP A 348 5.91 -19.17 -7.21
N LEU A 349 6.79 -18.38 -6.58
CA LEU A 349 6.46 -17.60 -5.37
C LEU A 349 5.39 -16.54 -5.63
N ALA A 350 5.39 -15.97 -6.83
CA ALA A 350 4.40 -14.98 -7.22
C ALA A 350 3.04 -15.62 -7.57
N ARG A 351 3.02 -16.86 -8.06
CA ARG A 351 1.86 -17.56 -8.64
C ARG A 351 0.58 -17.53 -7.79
N PRO A 352 0.61 -17.77 -6.45
CA PRO A 352 -0.61 -17.75 -5.64
C PRO A 352 -1.33 -16.39 -5.62
N GLY A 353 -0.61 -15.31 -5.95
CA GLY A 353 -1.12 -13.95 -6.00
C GLY A 353 -1.33 -13.40 -7.40
N MET A 354 -1.30 -14.23 -8.44
CA MET A 354 -1.48 -13.80 -9.84
C MET A 354 -2.67 -14.52 -10.48
N PRO A 355 -3.32 -13.94 -11.51
CA PRO A 355 -4.30 -14.66 -12.32
C PRO A 355 -3.69 -15.92 -12.93
N ASP A 356 -4.50 -16.96 -13.10
CA ASP A 356 -4.14 -18.04 -14.01
C ASP A 356 -4.05 -17.46 -15.44
N PRO A 357 -2.86 -17.52 -16.08
CA PRO A 357 -2.71 -17.02 -17.44
C PRO A 357 -3.45 -17.87 -18.48
N GLY A 358 -3.84 -19.11 -18.17
CA GLY A 358 -4.61 -19.95 -19.10
C GLY A 358 -3.92 -20.09 -20.46
N LYS A 359 -4.64 -19.76 -21.55
CA LYS A 359 -4.09 -19.81 -22.91
C LYS A 359 -3.16 -18.62 -23.24
N HIS A 360 -3.07 -17.63 -22.35
CA HIS A 360 -2.28 -16.41 -22.47
C HIS A 360 -0.92 -16.49 -21.75
N ALA A 361 -0.41 -17.71 -21.53
CA ALA A 361 0.88 -17.94 -20.87
C ALA A 361 2.05 -17.27 -21.61
N GLY A 362 1.97 -17.14 -22.93
CA GLY A 362 2.98 -16.43 -23.73
C GLY A 362 3.06 -14.95 -23.36
N GLU A 363 1.95 -14.22 -23.46
CA GLU A 363 1.89 -12.80 -23.10
C GLU A 363 2.20 -12.57 -21.61
N PHE A 364 1.78 -13.49 -20.75
CA PHE A 364 2.13 -13.46 -19.33
C PHE A 364 3.64 -13.57 -19.12
N ASN A 365 4.29 -14.54 -19.75
CA ASN A 365 5.74 -14.72 -19.67
C ASN A 365 6.49 -13.53 -20.29
N SER A 366 5.97 -12.91 -21.36
CA SER A 366 6.52 -11.69 -21.95
C SER A 366 6.53 -10.53 -20.94
N GLN A 367 5.40 -10.29 -20.26
CA GLN A 367 5.30 -9.23 -19.26
C GLN A 367 6.15 -9.53 -18.02
N MET A 368 6.21 -10.80 -17.61
CA MET A 368 7.08 -11.24 -16.52
C MET A 368 8.55 -11.05 -16.87
N PHE A 369 8.96 -11.44 -18.08
CA PHE A 369 10.31 -11.22 -18.58
C PHE A 369 10.68 -9.74 -18.50
N ARG A 370 9.85 -8.84 -19.05
CA ARG A 370 10.11 -7.39 -18.99
C ARG A 370 10.25 -6.86 -17.56
N THR A 371 9.47 -7.41 -16.62
CA THR A 371 9.53 -7.02 -15.20
C THR A 371 10.82 -7.52 -14.53
N LEU A 372 11.21 -8.78 -14.77
CA LEU A 372 12.35 -9.40 -14.10
C LEU A 372 13.69 -9.10 -14.78
N ALA A 373 13.68 -8.76 -16.06
CA ALA A 373 14.89 -8.50 -16.83
C ALA A 373 15.63 -7.26 -16.34
N GLU A 374 14.93 -6.25 -15.78
CA GLU A 374 15.56 -5.11 -15.12
C GLU A 374 16.33 -5.51 -13.85
N GLU A 375 15.93 -6.61 -13.21
CA GLU A 375 16.51 -7.06 -11.95
C GLU A 375 17.68 -8.04 -12.15
N ASN A 376 17.53 -8.98 -13.09
CA ASN A 376 18.57 -9.91 -13.48
C ASN A 376 18.26 -10.49 -14.87
N LEU A 377 18.83 -9.85 -15.90
CA LEU A 377 18.60 -10.26 -17.28
C LEU A 377 18.95 -11.73 -17.55
N PRO A 378 20.16 -12.23 -17.23
CA PRO A 378 20.51 -13.63 -17.48
C PRO A 378 19.51 -14.62 -16.88
N ALA A 379 19.02 -14.36 -15.66
CA ALA A 379 18.04 -15.22 -15.01
C ALA A 379 16.66 -15.12 -15.68
N ALA A 380 16.23 -13.93 -16.10
CA ALA A 380 14.93 -13.69 -16.74
C ALA A 380 14.81 -14.32 -18.13
N MET A 381 15.91 -14.46 -18.87
CA MET A 381 15.94 -15.01 -20.23
C MET A 381 15.33 -16.42 -20.34
N GLY A 382 15.35 -17.20 -19.27
CA GLY A 382 14.69 -18.51 -19.22
C GLY A 382 13.19 -18.46 -19.49
N LEU A 383 12.52 -17.34 -19.17
CA LEU A 383 11.07 -17.15 -19.40
C LEU A 383 10.69 -17.08 -20.88
N LEU A 384 11.66 -16.79 -21.76
CA LEU A 384 11.44 -16.71 -23.21
C LEU A 384 11.61 -18.06 -23.92
N SER A 385 12.17 -19.08 -23.24
CA SER A 385 12.63 -20.34 -23.86
C SER A 385 11.54 -21.14 -24.60
N GLY A 386 10.27 -20.96 -24.23
CA GLY A 386 9.12 -21.61 -24.89
C GLY A 386 8.48 -20.82 -26.03
N MET A 387 8.96 -19.61 -26.34
CA MET A 387 8.37 -18.76 -27.38
C MET A 387 9.03 -18.98 -28.75
N PRO A 388 8.34 -18.69 -29.88
CA PRO A 388 8.97 -18.62 -31.20
C PRO A 388 10.15 -17.63 -31.22
N ALA A 389 11.20 -17.92 -31.99
CA ALA A 389 12.42 -17.11 -32.01
C ALA A 389 12.18 -15.63 -32.35
N GLU A 390 11.30 -15.35 -33.31
CA GLU A 390 10.89 -13.97 -33.67
C GLU A 390 10.25 -13.25 -32.47
N GLN A 391 9.37 -13.93 -31.74
CA GLN A 391 8.75 -13.37 -30.54
C GLN A 391 9.78 -13.15 -29.43
N GLN A 392 10.70 -14.10 -29.19
CA GLN A 392 11.79 -13.88 -28.24
C GLN A 392 12.61 -12.65 -28.59
N ASN A 393 12.90 -12.45 -29.87
CA ASN A 393 13.69 -11.32 -30.34
C ASN A 393 12.94 -9.99 -30.14
N MET A 394 11.65 -9.96 -30.46
CA MET A 394 10.80 -8.81 -30.21
C MET A 394 10.71 -8.47 -28.73
N GLU A 395 10.58 -9.46 -27.85
CA GLU A 395 10.53 -9.24 -26.40
C GLU A 395 11.83 -8.67 -25.85
N LYS A 396 12.98 -9.20 -26.29
CA LYS A 396 14.29 -8.62 -25.97
C LYS A 396 14.40 -7.19 -26.50
N ALA A 397 13.89 -6.94 -27.70
CA ALA A 397 13.94 -5.61 -28.32
C ALA A 397 13.10 -4.59 -27.53
N LEU A 398 11.90 -4.99 -27.12
CA LEU A 398 11.01 -4.20 -26.29
C LEU A 398 11.61 -3.94 -24.90
N ALA A 399 12.17 -4.98 -24.27
CA ALA A 399 12.91 -4.88 -23.01
C ALA A 399 14.05 -3.86 -23.12
N ALA A 400 14.90 -3.95 -24.14
CA ALA A 400 16.02 -3.01 -24.28
C ALA A 400 15.56 -1.57 -24.54
N ARG A 401 14.40 -1.36 -25.19
CA ARG A 401 13.86 -0.02 -25.47
C ARG A 401 13.23 0.61 -24.24
N TRP A 402 12.23 -0.05 -23.66
CA TRP A 402 11.36 0.57 -22.67
C TRP A 402 11.76 0.30 -21.23
N TRP A 403 12.42 -0.83 -21.01
CA TRP A 403 12.98 -1.24 -19.73
C TRP A 403 14.50 -0.98 -19.74
N PHE A 404 15.23 -1.28 -18.68
CA PHE A 404 16.70 -1.10 -18.59
C PHE A 404 17.18 0.37 -18.57
N ARG A 405 16.43 1.30 -17.98
CA ARG A 405 16.88 2.71 -17.89
C ARG A 405 18.18 2.90 -17.09
N ASP A 406 18.40 2.05 -16.08
CA ASP A 406 19.54 2.13 -15.16
C ASP A 406 20.51 0.94 -15.24
N ALA A 407 20.31 0.07 -16.24
CA ALA A 407 21.11 -1.14 -16.37
C ALA A 407 22.57 -0.85 -16.75
N ASP A 408 23.45 -1.80 -16.43
CA ASP A 408 24.83 -1.78 -16.87
C ASP A 408 24.91 -1.83 -18.42
N PRO A 409 25.78 -1.04 -19.07
CA PRO A 409 26.00 -1.14 -20.51
C PRO A 409 26.27 -2.55 -21.02
N ASP A 410 26.96 -3.40 -20.24
CA ASP A 410 27.23 -4.79 -20.59
C ASP A 410 25.96 -5.64 -20.60
N ASP A 411 25.04 -5.44 -19.66
CA ASP A 411 23.74 -6.13 -19.64
C ASP A 411 22.89 -5.74 -20.85
N PHE A 412 22.87 -4.44 -21.17
CA PHE A 412 22.21 -3.94 -22.38
C PHE A 412 22.82 -4.58 -23.64
N TYR A 413 24.15 -4.61 -23.76
CA TYR A 413 24.83 -5.24 -24.90
C TYR A 413 24.53 -6.75 -24.99
N ASN A 414 24.57 -7.47 -23.87
CA ASN A 414 24.26 -8.90 -23.82
C ASN A 414 22.82 -9.19 -24.27
N LEU A 415 21.87 -8.30 -23.98
CA LEU A 415 20.48 -8.43 -24.44
C LEU A 415 20.36 -8.37 -25.96
N ILE A 416 21.11 -7.45 -26.58
CA ILE A 416 20.86 -7.04 -27.97
C ILE A 416 21.84 -7.62 -28.99
N ARG A 417 23.02 -8.10 -28.58
CA ARG A 417 24.07 -8.54 -29.51
C ARG A 417 23.60 -9.65 -30.45
N ASP A 418 22.72 -10.52 -29.97
CA ASP A 418 22.22 -11.64 -30.75
C ASP A 418 21.05 -11.22 -31.67
N LEU A 419 20.43 -10.05 -31.45
CA LEU A 419 19.29 -9.55 -32.24
C LEU A 419 19.68 -9.05 -33.62
N ASN A 420 20.90 -8.54 -33.79
CA ASN A 420 21.31 -8.02 -35.10
C ASN A 420 21.52 -9.14 -36.13
N ALA A 421 21.74 -10.38 -35.67
CA ALA A 421 21.94 -11.55 -36.51
C ALA A 421 20.63 -12.21 -36.99
N THR A 422 19.48 -11.88 -36.41
CA THR A 422 18.26 -12.71 -36.54
C THR A 422 17.38 -12.39 -37.75
N GLY A 423 17.74 -11.42 -38.58
CA GLY A 423 16.95 -11.06 -39.78
C GLY A 423 15.64 -10.31 -39.50
N ASP A 424 15.23 -10.14 -38.23
CA ASP A 424 13.98 -9.48 -37.83
C ASP A 424 14.09 -7.95 -37.94
N ASP A 425 13.53 -7.39 -39.00
CA ASP A 425 13.61 -5.95 -39.28
C ASP A 425 12.81 -5.10 -38.28
N ALA A 426 11.74 -5.64 -37.70
CA ALA A 426 10.94 -4.93 -36.70
C ALA A 426 11.70 -4.82 -35.37
N ALA A 427 12.33 -5.91 -34.92
CA ALA A 427 13.20 -5.89 -33.75
C ALA A 427 14.41 -4.96 -33.96
N LYS A 428 15.07 -5.02 -35.14
CA LYS A 428 16.19 -4.12 -35.48
C LYS A 428 15.81 -2.64 -35.44
N ALA A 429 14.62 -2.29 -35.94
CA ALA A 429 14.14 -0.89 -35.89
C ALA A 429 14.02 -0.39 -34.45
N MET A 430 13.51 -1.22 -33.53
CA MET A 430 13.44 -0.86 -32.10
C MET A 430 14.82 -0.73 -31.44
N MET A 431 15.83 -1.45 -31.92
CA MET A 431 17.19 -1.38 -31.38
C MET A 431 17.85 -0.03 -31.60
N GLN A 432 17.62 0.61 -32.74
CA GLN A 432 18.12 1.96 -32.95
C GLN A 432 17.56 2.94 -31.92
N ASP A 433 16.27 2.86 -31.64
CA ASP A 433 15.60 3.69 -30.65
C ASP A 433 16.13 3.39 -29.23
N ALA A 434 16.31 2.12 -28.90
CA ALA A 434 16.87 1.69 -27.62
C ALA A 434 18.29 2.24 -27.39
N TRP A 435 19.18 2.13 -28.39
CA TRP A 435 20.54 2.68 -28.30
C TRP A 435 20.54 4.19 -28.00
N ASN A 436 19.67 4.94 -28.67
CA ASN A 436 19.55 6.38 -28.47
C ASN A 436 19.03 6.72 -27.07
N ASP A 437 18.00 6.01 -26.62
CA ASP A 437 17.42 6.17 -25.27
C ASP A 437 18.46 5.86 -24.18
N LYS A 438 19.17 4.73 -24.29
CA LYS A 438 20.15 4.32 -23.27
C LYS A 438 21.41 5.16 -23.26
N ALA A 439 21.89 5.63 -24.41
CA ALA A 439 23.05 6.51 -24.47
C ALA A 439 22.83 7.78 -23.63
N ALA A 440 21.61 8.34 -23.61
CA ALA A 440 21.31 9.50 -22.79
C ALA A 440 21.51 9.24 -21.28
N HIS A 441 20.97 8.12 -20.79
CA HIS A 441 21.10 7.70 -19.39
C HIS A 441 22.55 7.33 -19.03
N HIS A 442 23.22 6.55 -19.88
CA HIS A 442 24.58 6.09 -19.64
C HIS A 442 25.61 7.22 -19.70
N ILE A 443 25.44 8.22 -20.57
CA ILE A 443 26.32 9.40 -20.59
C ILE A 443 26.19 10.20 -19.29
N THR A 444 24.96 10.41 -18.82
CA THR A 444 24.70 11.13 -17.56
C THR A 444 25.33 10.40 -16.38
N ARG A 445 25.24 9.06 -16.34
CA ARG A 445 25.71 8.24 -15.21
C ARG A 445 27.21 7.94 -15.22
N TYR A 446 27.75 7.54 -16.37
CA TYR A 446 29.12 7.05 -16.51
C TYR A 446 30.06 8.03 -17.21
N GLY A 447 29.52 9.07 -17.87
CA GLY A 447 30.30 10.10 -18.55
C GLY A 447 31.29 9.52 -19.56
N ALA A 448 32.58 9.88 -19.42
CA ALA A 448 33.65 9.38 -20.29
C ALA A 448 33.82 7.86 -20.20
N GLY A 449 33.45 7.21 -19.08
CA GLY A 449 33.51 5.76 -18.94
C GLY A 449 32.64 5.03 -19.97
N TYR A 450 31.47 5.59 -20.32
CA TYR A 450 30.61 5.02 -21.36
C TYR A 450 31.24 5.10 -22.77
N LEU A 451 31.98 6.17 -23.06
CA LEU A 451 32.71 6.28 -24.33
C LEU A 451 33.85 5.25 -24.42
N GLU A 452 34.60 5.04 -23.34
CA GLU A 452 35.65 4.01 -23.30
C GLU A 452 35.05 2.60 -23.41
N TRP A 453 33.92 2.36 -22.76
CA TRP A 453 33.16 1.12 -22.93
C TRP A 453 32.76 0.92 -24.40
N ALA A 454 32.13 1.91 -25.04
CA ALA A 454 31.75 1.82 -26.45
C ALA A 454 32.96 1.61 -27.37
N ARG A 455 34.12 2.16 -27.00
CA ARG A 455 35.39 1.94 -27.72
C ARG A 455 35.91 0.51 -27.54
N SER A 456 35.66 -0.13 -26.40
CA SER A 456 36.12 -1.49 -26.08
C SER A 456 35.30 -2.60 -26.73
N LEU A 457 34.09 -2.29 -27.22
CA LEU A 457 33.26 -3.24 -27.96
C LEU A 457 34.00 -3.79 -29.19
N PRO A 458 33.75 -5.05 -29.59
CA PRO A 458 34.27 -5.62 -30.82
C PRO A 458 33.92 -4.76 -32.05
N ASP A 459 34.77 -4.79 -33.08
CA ASP A 459 34.45 -4.13 -34.34
C ASP A 459 33.18 -4.73 -34.96
N GLY A 460 32.22 -3.87 -35.29
CA GLY A 460 30.91 -4.32 -35.75
C GLY A 460 29.82 -3.25 -35.68
N VAL A 461 28.58 -3.70 -35.90
CA VAL A 461 27.38 -2.86 -35.92
C VAL A 461 27.13 -2.25 -34.55
N GLU A 462 27.30 -3.02 -33.48
CA GLU A 462 27.00 -2.60 -32.11
C GLU A 462 27.93 -1.47 -31.65
N ARG A 463 29.23 -1.60 -31.91
CA ARG A 463 30.21 -0.51 -31.66
C ARG A 463 29.84 0.75 -32.44
N THR A 464 29.48 0.59 -33.70
CA THR A 464 29.07 1.70 -34.56
C THR A 464 27.82 2.38 -33.99
N GLN A 465 26.84 1.62 -33.51
CA GLN A 465 25.60 2.16 -32.96
C GLN A 465 25.82 2.86 -31.62
N ALA A 466 26.58 2.26 -30.69
CA ALA A 466 26.94 2.91 -29.43
C ALA A 466 27.59 4.28 -29.66
N LEU A 467 28.57 4.36 -30.58
CA LEU A 467 29.24 5.61 -30.92
C LEU A 467 28.30 6.61 -31.60
N ARG A 468 27.42 6.16 -32.51
CA ARG A 468 26.42 7.03 -33.15
C ARG A 468 25.45 7.62 -32.13
N SER A 469 24.96 6.83 -31.19
CA SER A 469 24.05 7.30 -30.15
C SER A 469 24.73 8.27 -29.18
N ILE A 470 26.01 8.06 -28.84
CA ILE A 470 26.79 9.06 -28.11
C ILE A 470 26.89 10.38 -28.90
N ALA A 471 27.22 10.29 -30.19
CA ALA A 471 27.34 11.45 -31.08
C ALA A 471 26.03 12.22 -31.29
N ALA A 472 24.89 11.53 -31.22
CA ALA A 472 23.54 12.07 -31.42
C ALA A 472 22.89 12.58 -30.13
N SER A 473 23.26 12.05 -28.95
CA SER A 473 22.61 12.35 -27.67
C SER A 473 22.53 13.85 -27.30
N GLY A 474 23.50 14.65 -27.73
CA GLY A 474 23.56 16.09 -27.43
C GLY A 474 23.85 16.44 -25.96
N ILE A 475 23.88 15.47 -25.04
CA ILE A 475 24.06 15.70 -23.59
C ILE A 475 25.45 16.24 -23.25
N ASN A 476 26.49 15.74 -23.93
CA ASN A 476 27.87 16.18 -23.70
C ASN A 476 28.59 16.41 -25.04
N ALA A 477 28.76 17.69 -25.40
CA ALA A 477 29.32 18.09 -26.68
C ALA A 477 30.75 17.55 -26.91
N ARG A 478 31.55 17.43 -25.85
CA ARG A 478 32.93 16.91 -25.93
C ARG A 478 32.92 15.41 -26.27
N LEU A 479 32.11 14.62 -25.55
CA LEU A 479 32.00 13.18 -25.81
C LEU A 479 31.40 12.92 -27.20
N ALA A 480 30.38 13.71 -27.59
CA ALA A 480 29.79 13.62 -28.92
C ALA A 480 30.83 13.87 -30.04
N ALA A 481 31.68 14.88 -29.89
CA ALA A 481 32.75 15.16 -30.85
C ALA A 481 33.79 14.02 -30.91
N GLN A 482 34.17 13.46 -29.75
CA GLN A 482 35.09 12.32 -29.70
C GLN A 482 34.49 11.07 -30.37
N ALA A 483 33.21 10.78 -30.15
CA ALA A 483 32.52 9.66 -30.79
C ALA A 483 32.46 9.83 -32.32
N ARG A 484 32.18 11.04 -32.83
CA ARG A 484 32.23 11.34 -34.28
C ARG A 484 33.61 11.10 -34.88
N ASN A 485 34.67 11.51 -34.18
CA ASN A 485 36.04 11.28 -34.62
C ASN A 485 36.40 9.78 -34.66
N LEU A 486 35.87 8.98 -33.73
CA LEU A 486 36.07 7.52 -33.75
C LEU A 486 35.33 6.88 -34.93
N LEU A 487 34.07 7.27 -35.19
CA LEU A 487 33.29 6.81 -36.34
C LEU A 487 33.98 7.13 -37.67
N ALA A 488 34.55 8.34 -37.81
CA ALA A 488 35.24 8.76 -39.03
C ALA A 488 36.53 7.95 -39.31
N ARG A 489 37.10 7.27 -38.32
CA ARG A 489 38.29 6.41 -38.49
C ARG A 489 37.95 4.96 -38.87
N GLN A 490 36.67 4.59 -38.77
CA GLN A 490 36.17 3.25 -39.12
C GLN A 490 35.70 3.17 -40.58
N GLN A 491 35.56 4.33 -41.23
CA GLN A 491 35.33 4.48 -42.68
C GLN A 491 36.68 4.57 -43.38
#